data_AF-A0ABC9VWY7-F1
#
_entry.id   AF-A0ABC9VWY7-F1
#
_cell.length_a   1.000
_cell.length_b   1.000
_cell.length_c   1.000
_cell.angle_alpha   90.00
_cell.angle_beta   90.00
_cell.angle_gamma   90.00
#
_symmetry.space_group_name_H-M   'P 1'
#
loop_
_entity.id
_entity.type
_entity.pdbx_description
1 polymer ?
#
loop_
_entity_poly.entity_id
_entity_poly.type
_entity_poly.pdbx_seq_one_letter_code
_entity_poly.pdbx_strand_id
1 'polypeptide(L)'
;MAAAVSTQPPQPLKLPQLLERDPYLAPFETDFQRRYSLFYNRLKNIEENEGGLDKFSKSYKTFGVNQFVDGGVYCKEWAPGAEAVFLTGDFNGWNPFSHPYKKMEYGKWELFIPPGEDGYPPVPHGSKLKVLVLDLLCPILVTLLTQLSLFSFK
;
A
#
# COMPACT_ATOMS: atom_id res chain seq x y z
N MET A 1 22.60 -11.05 -5.03
CA MET A 1 22.01 -11.99 -5.99
C MET A 1 20.50 -12.00 -5.77
N ALA A 2 19.74 -11.22 -6.55
CA ALA A 2 18.27 -11.29 -6.49
C ALA A 2 17.84 -12.57 -7.21
N ALA A 3 17.10 -13.45 -6.54
CA ALA A 3 16.46 -14.56 -7.22
C ALA A 3 15.54 -13.99 -8.30
N ALA A 4 15.75 -14.40 -9.55
CA ALA A 4 14.85 -14.07 -10.63
C ALA A 4 13.46 -14.62 -10.26
N VAL A 5 12.53 -13.69 -9.98
CA VAL A 5 11.12 -14.06 -9.81
C VAL A 5 10.68 -14.67 -11.13
N SER A 6 10.24 -15.92 -11.07
CA SER A 6 9.75 -16.67 -12.22
C SER A 6 8.71 -15.84 -12.96
N THR A 7 9.06 -15.40 -14.17
CA THR A 7 8.18 -14.73 -15.13
C THR A 7 7.31 -15.71 -15.90
N GLN A 8 7.25 -16.98 -15.45
CA GLN A 8 6.46 -17.98 -16.14
C GLN A 8 4.97 -17.70 -15.95
N PRO A 9 4.17 -17.78 -17.02
CA PRO A 9 2.73 -17.59 -16.93
C PRO A 9 2.14 -18.56 -15.90
N PRO A 10 1.05 -18.18 -15.21
CA PRO A 10 0.48 -19.02 -14.18
C PRO A 10 0.07 -20.35 -14.81
N GLN A 11 0.55 -21.45 -14.23
CA GLN A 11 0.30 -22.78 -14.77
C GLN A 11 -1.21 -23.08 -14.79
N PRO A 12 -1.72 -23.87 -15.74
CA PRO A 12 -3.12 -24.26 -15.73
C PRO A 12 -3.46 -25.07 -14.48
N LEU A 13 -4.71 -24.96 -13.98
CA LEU A 13 -5.19 -25.73 -12.84
C LEU A 13 -5.07 -27.22 -13.16
N LYS A 14 -4.25 -27.94 -12.40
CA LYS A 14 -4.11 -29.39 -12.52
C LYS A 14 -5.19 -30.11 -11.72
N LEU A 15 -6.45 -29.84 -12.06
CA LEU A 15 -7.62 -30.33 -11.34
C LEU A 15 -7.70 -31.86 -11.27
N PRO A 16 -7.42 -32.61 -12.35
CA PRO A 16 -7.44 -34.07 -12.29
C PRO A 16 -6.47 -34.63 -11.24
N GLN A 17 -5.27 -34.08 -11.15
CA GLN A 17 -4.26 -34.51 -10.17
C GLN A 17 -4.69 -34.22 -8.71
N LEU A 18 -5.45 -33.14 -8.50
CA LEU A 18 -6.00 -32.82 -7.18
C LEU A 18 -7.10 -33.81 -6.78
N LEU A 19 -8.00 -34.15 -7.71
CA LEU A 19 -9.10 -35.09 -7.48
C LEU A 19 -8.62 -36.55 -7.36
N GLU A 20 -7.56 -36.92 -8.08
CA GLU A 20 -6.88 -38.21 -7.90
C GLU A 20 -6.28 -38.33 -6.51
N ARG A 21 -5.68 -37.24 -6.00
CA ARG A 21 -5.07 -37.22 -4.66
C ARG A 21 -6.12 -37.24 -3.55
N ASP A 22 -7.25 -36.56 -3.76
CA ASP A 22 -8.34 -36.49 -2.79
C ASP A 22 -9.71 -36.56 -3.50
N PRO A 23 -10.26 -37.78 -3.69
CA PRO A 23 -11.53 -37.98 -4.38
C PRO A 23 -12.75 -37.35 -3.68
N TYR A 24 -12.68 -37.06 -2.38
CA TYR A 24 -13.77 -36.41 -1.65
C TYR A 24 -14.03 -34.97 -2.13
N LEU A 25 -13.10 -34.39 -2.88
CA LEU A 25 -13.22 -33.05 -3.44
C LEU A 25 -14.04 -33.00 -4.74
N ALA A 26 -14.34 -34.15 -5.37
CA ALA A 26 -15.03 -34.21 -6.66
C ALA A 26 -16.38 -33.47 -6.70
N PRO A 27 -17.24 -33.50 -5.66
CA PRO A 27 -18.49 -32.74 -5.66
C PRO A 27 -18.30 -31.21 -5.72
N PHE A 28 -17.10 -30.70 -5.43
CA PHE A 28 -16.77 -29.27 -5.39
C PHE A 28 -15.91 -28.82 -6.57
N GLU A 29 -15.76 -29.64 -7.62
CA GLU A 29 -14.91 -29.36 -8.78
C GLU A 29 -15.20 -27.98 -9.40
N THR A 30 -16.48 -27.64 -9.56
CA THR A 30 -16.94 -26.37 -10.14
C THR A 30 -16.50 -25.16 -9.31
N ASP A 31 -16.49 -25.30 -7.98
CA ASP A 31 -16.01 -24.26 -7.07
C ASP A 31 -14.50 -24.04 -7.20
N PHE A 32 -13.72 -25.13 -7.34
CA PHE A 32 -12.28 -25.02 -7.57
C PHE A 32 -11.96 -24.33 -8.90
N GLN A 33 -12.66 -24.71 -9.97
CA GLN A 33 -12.53 -24.05 -11.27
C GLN A 33 -12.83 -22.55 -11.15
N ARG A 34 -13.98 -22.19 -10.56
CA ARG A 34 -14.37 -20.78 -10.36
C ARG A 34 -13.33 -20.01 -9.56
N ARG A 35 -12.88 -20.53 -8.42
CA ARG A 35 -11.88 -19.87 -7.56
C ARG A 35 -10.56 -19.68 -8.29
N TYR A 36 -10.12 -20.67 -9.05
CA TYR A 36 -8.89 -20.57 -9.82
C TYR A 36 -9.00 -19.53 -10.95
N SER A 37 -10.14 -19.47 -11.65
CA SER A 37 -10.39 -18.42 -12.65
C SER A 37 -10.36 -17.02 -12.03
N LEU A 38 -10.97 -16.82 -10.86
CA LEU A 38 -10.92 -15.54 -10.14
C LEU A 38 -9.50 -15.17 -9.72
N PHE A 39 -8.74 -16.15 -9.20
CA PHE A 39 -7.33 -15.97 -8.85
C PHE A 39 -6.50 -15.56 -10.06
N TYR A 40 -6.62 -16.30 -11.17
CA TYR A 40 -5.88 -16.03 -12.40
C TYR A 40 -6.21 -14.65 -12.97
N ASN A 41 -7.49 -14.28 -13.02
CA ASN A 41 -7.91 -12.96 -13.47
C ASN A 41 -7.33 -11.84 -12.59
N ARG A 42 -7.30 -12.04 -11.26
CA ARG A 42 -6.68 -11.08 -10.34
C ARG A 42 -5.17 -10.98 -10.55
N LEU A 43 -4.49 -12.11 -10.69
CA LEU A 43 -3.05 -12.17 -10.91
C LEU A 43 -2.68 -11.46 -12.21
N LYS A 44 -3.39 -11.75 -13.30
CA LYS A 44 -3.24 -11.08 -14.60
C LYS A 44 -3.41 -9.57 -14.48
N ASN A 45 -4.44 -9.10 -13.78
CA ASN A 45 -4.63 -7.66 -13.56
C ASN A 45 -3.46 -7.02 -12.79
N ILE A 46 -2.89 -7.71 -11.80
CA ILE A 46 -1.71 -7.22 -11.07
C ILE A 46 -0.47 -7.20 -11.98
N GLU A 47 -0.29 -8.23 -12.79
CA GLU A 47 0.83 -8.31 -13.75
C GLU A 47 0.77 -7.16 -14.77
N GLU A 48 -0.40 -6.90 -15.35
CA GLU A 48 -0.61 -5.88 -16.37
C GLU A 48 -0.53 -4.45 -15.82
N ASN A 49 -1.09 -4.19 -14.63
CA ASN A 49 -1.21 -2.83 -14.10
C ASN A 49 -0.09 -2.42 -13.13
N GLU A 50 0.48 -3.36 -12.39
CA GLU A 50 1.44 -3.08 -11.31
C GLU A 50 2.85 -3.59 -11.64
N GLY A 51 3.03 -4.30 -12.76
CA GLY A 51 4.31 -4.87 -13.19
C GLY A 51 4.69 -6.13 -12.42
N GLY A 52 3.70 -6.92 -12.01
CA GLY A 52 3.88 -8.21 -11.36
C GLY A 52 3.79 -8.17 -9.84
N LEU A 53 3.63 -9.37 -9.25
CA LEU A 53 3.37 -9.52 -7.81
C LEU A 53 4.51 -9.00 -6.95
N ASP A 54 5.77 -9.18 -7.38
CA ASP A 54 6.96 -8.72 -6.65
C ASP A 54 7.03 -7.20 -6.51
N LYS A 55 6.66 -6.47 -7.58
CA LYS A 55 6.59 -5.01 -7.57
C LYS A 55 5.40 -4.53 -6.74
N PHE A 56 4.23 -5.16 -6.92
CA PHE A 56 3.02 -4.85 -6.17
C PHE A 56 3.20 -5.02 -4.65
N SER A 57 3.83 -6.11 -4.20
CA SER A 57 4.05 -6.38 -2.77
C SER A 57 5.08 -5.47 -2.09
N LYS A 58 5.81 -4.65 -2.86
CA LYS A 58 6.83 -3.71 -2.35
C LYS A 58 6.31 -2.28 -2.25
N SER A 59 4.99 -2.11 -2.16
CA SER A 59 4.35 -0.80 -1.99
C SER A 59 4.88 -0.01 -0.80
N TYR A 60 5.31 -0.68 0.29
CA TYR A 60 5.93 -0.08 1.47
C TYR A 60 7.18 0.77 1.18
N LYS A 61 7.84 0.56 0.03
CA LYS A 61 8.97 1.39 -0.41
C LYS A 61 8.54 2.77 -0.90
N THR A 62 7.25 2.97 -1.13
CA THR A 62 6.68 4.20 -1.70
C THR A 62 5.58 4.79 -0.84
N PHE A 63 4.71 3.95 -0.24
CA PHE A 63 3.67 4.34 0.70
C PHE A 63 4.22 4.46 2.12
N GLY A 64 3.53 5.21 2.97
CA GLY A 64 4.00 5.61 4.28
C GLY A 64 5.00 6.76 4.18
N VAL A 65 5.89 6.85 5.17
CA VAL A 65 6.94 7.86 5.28
C VAL A 65 8.28 7.22 4.96
N ASN A 66 8.92 7.64 3.86
CA ASN A 66 10.18 7.10 3.38
C ASN A 66 11.22 8.21 3.25
N GLN A 67 12.41 7.99 3.78
CA GLN A 67 13.53 8.89 3.55
C GLN A 67 14.20 8.59 2.21
N PHE A 68 14.49 9.62 1.43
CA PHE A 68 15.23 9.53 0.17
C PHE A 68 16.75 9.64 0.40
N VAL A 69 17.51 9.23 -0.62
CA VAL A 69 18.99 9.22 -0.58
C VAL A 69 19.56 10.64 -0.44
N ASP A 70 18.83 11.65 -0.91
CA ASP A 70 19.18 13.08 -0.78
C ASP A 70 18.88 13.66 0.61
N GLY A 71 18.36 12.86 1.54
CA GLY A 71 18.00 13.27 2.90
C GLY A 71 16.57 13.81 3.03
N GLY A 72 15.86 14.03 1.93
CA GLY A 72 14.45 14.42 1.92
C GLY A 72 13.53 13.31 2.42
N VAL A 73 12.29 13.66 2.75
CA VAL A 73 11.27 12.71 3.20
C VAL A 73 10.10 12.74 2.22
N TYR A 74 9.84 11.60 1.59
CA TYR A 74 8.68 11.39 0.74
C TYR A 74 7.61 10.62 1.51
N CYS A 75 6.41 11.18 1.52
CA CYS A 75 5.24 10.57 2.15
C CYS A 75 4.20 10.27 1.10
N LYS A 76 3.56 9.11 1.18
CA LYS A 76 2.42 8.77 0.33
C LYS A 76 1.40 7.93 1.07
N GLU A 77 0.13 8.33 0.96
CA GLU A 77 -0.99 7.67 1.62
C GLU A 77 -2.13 7.41 0.64
N TRP A 78 -2.99 6.46 0.98
CA TRP A 78 -4.24 6.21 0.25
C TRP A 78 -5.43 6.58 1.13
N ALA A 79 -6.11 7.66 0.76
CA ALA A 79 -7.25 8.20 1.49
C ALA A 79 -8.26 8.82 0.51
N PRO A 80 -9.00 7.99 -0.26
CA PRO A 80 -9.87 8.48 -1.32
C PRO A 80 -11.03 9.36 -0.83
N GLY A 81 -11.50 9.12 0.40
CA GLY A 81 -12.57 9.91 1.02
C GLY A 81 -12.08 11.20 1.69
N ALA A 82 -10.78 11.49 1.69
CA ALA A 82 -10.24 12.70 2.27
C ALA A 82 -10.50 13.92 1.37
N GLU A 83 -10.83 15.03 2.02
CA GLU A 83 -10.85 16.35 1.40
C GLU A 83 -9.45 16.98 1.44
N ALA A 84 -8.74 16.80 2.55
CA ALA A 84 -7.35 17.21 2.70
C ALA A 84 -6.59 16.27 3.64
N VAL A 85 -5.28 16.15 3.42
CA VAL A 85 -4.38 15.33 4.22
C VAL A 85 -3.15 16.16 4.58
N PHE A 86 -2.69 16.07 5.83
CA PHE A 86 -1.52 16.79 6.33
C PHE A 86 -0.62 15.88 7.18
N LEU A 87 0.68 16.20 7.22
CA LEU A 87 1.62 15.57 8.15
C LEU A 87 1.89 16.52 9.34
N THR A 88 1.84 16.00 10.55
CA THR A 88 2.18 16.72 11.77
C THR A 88 2.98 15.84 12.72
N GLY A 89 3.75 16.44 13.62
CA GLY A 89 4.53 15.72 14.61
C GLY A 89 5.53 16.61 15.35
N ASP A 90 6.49 15.99 16.02
CA ASP A 90 7.48 16.74 16.80
C ASP A 90 8.32 17.67 15.89
N PHE A 91 8.61 17.25 14.66
CA PHE A 91 9.43 17.99 13.70
C PHE A 91 8.88 19.36 13.28
N ASN A 92 7.57 19.57 13.40
CA ASN A 92 6.91 20.83 13.04
C ASN A 92 6.14 21.46 14.22
N GLY A 93 6.51 21.09 15.46
CA GLY A 93 5.88 21.60 16.66
C GLY A 93 4.40 21.27 16.76
N TRP A 94 3.97 20.14 16.21
CA TRP A 94 2.56 19.72 16.15
C TRP A 94 1.63 20.70 15.45
N ASN A 95 2.14 21.52 14.51
CA ASN A 95 1.27 22.33 13.66
C ASN A 95 0.46 21.40 12.73
N PRO A 96 -0.88 21.39 12.80
CA PRO A 96 -1.71 20.45 12.06
C PRO A 96 -1.75 20.69 10.55
N PHE A 97 -1.48 21.92 10.09
CA PHE A 97 -1.75 22.33 8.70
C PHE A 97 -0.51 22.75 7.91
N SER A 98 0.69 22.68 8.49
CA SER A 98 1.89 23.23 7.84
C SER A 98 2.44 22.39 6.68
N HIS A 99 2.14 21.08 6.64
CA HIS A 99 2.63 20.16 5.61
C HIS A 99 1.47 19.46 4.88
N PRO A 100 0.76 20.17 3.99
CA PRO A 100 -0.32 19.59 3.20
C PRO A 100 0.20 18.60 2.16
N TYR A 101 -0.49 17.47 2.02
CA TYR A 101 -0.29 16.55 0.91
C TYR A 101 -0.99 17.08 -0.34
N LYS A 102 -0.44 16.74 -1.49
CA LYS A 102 -1.05 16.93 -2.80
C LYS A 102 -1.94 15.73 -3.13
N LYS A 103 -3.19 15.98 -3.51
CA LYS A 103 -4.12 14.96 -4.01
C LYS A 103 -3.65 14.45 -5.37
N MET A 104 -3.66 13.14 -5.53
CA MET A 104 -3.30 12.43 -6.75
C MET A 104 -4.49 11.61 -7.26
N GLU A 105 -4.33 10.99 -8.42
CA GLU A 105 -5.33 10.07 -8.95
C GLU A 105 -5.56 8.87 -8.02
N TYR A 106 -6.72 8.22 -8.19
CA TYR A 106 -7.13 7.05 -7.42
C TYR A 106 -7.19 7.28 -5.89
N GLY A 107 -7.33 8.54 -5.45
CA GLY A 107 -7.41 8.89 -4.04
C GLY A 107 -6.09 8.75 -3.28
N LYS A 108 -4.96 8.72 -4.00
CA LYS A 108 -3.62 8.75 -3.42
C LYS A 108 -3.27 10.19 -3.03
N TRP A 109 -2.38 10.34 -2.07
CA TRP A 109 -1.88 11.62 -1.58
C TRP A 109 -0.37 11.54 -1.48
N GLU A 110 0.35 12.60 -1.85
CA GLU A 110 1.81 12.65 -1.72
C GLU A 110 2.31 13.97 -1.12
N LEU A 111 3.40 13.90 -0.38
CA LEU A 111 4.10 15.05 0.19
C LEU A 111 5.60 14.79 0.09
N PHE A 112 6.36 15.80 -0.31
CA PHE A 112 7.82 15.78 -0.25
C PHE A 112 8.30 16.91 0.67
N ILE A 113 9.09 16.56 1.67
CA ILE A 113 9.75 17.49 2.58
C ILE A 113 11.23 17.51 2.18
N PRO A 114 11.80 18.66 1.78
CA PRO A 114 13.19 18.75 1.38
C PRO A 114 14.12 18.41 2.56
N PRO A 115 15.37 18.00 2.28
CA PRO A 115 16.38 17.82 3.32
C PRO A 115 16.57 19.12 4.12
N GLY A 116 16.87 18.98 5.42
CA GLY A 116 17.18 20.14 6.26
C GLY A 116 18.46 20.84 5.79
N GLU A 117 18.56 22.15 6.03
CA GLU A 117 19.74 22.95 5.66
C GLU A 117 21.04 22.41 6.30
N ASP A 118 20.93 21.76 7.45
CA ASP A 118 22.04 21.16 8.19
C ASP A 118 22.49 19.79 7.65
N GLY A 119 21.86 19.29 6.57
CA GLY A 119 22.13 17.97 5.98
C GLY A 119 21.54 16.79 6.76
N TYR A 120 20.79 17.07 7.84
CA TYR A 120 20.07 16.06 8.62
C TYR A 120 18.66 15.79 8.03
N PRO A 121 18.08 14.60 8.29
CA PRO A 121 16.71 14.31 7.92
C PRO A 121 15.76 15.35 8.54
N PRO A 122 14.79 15.90 7.79
CA PRO A 122 13.84 16.89 8.31
C PRO A 122 12.93 16.33 9.40
N VAL A 123 12.83 15.00 9.48
CA VAL A 123 12.11 14.27 10.52
C VAL A 123 13.11 13.42 11.31
N PRO A 124 13.45 13.79 12.55
CA PRO A 124 14.40 13.04 13.37
C PRO A 124 13.93 11.62 13.67
N HIS A 125 14.86 10.67 13.70
CA HIS A 125 14.56 9.30 14.12
C HIS A 125 14.04 9.27 15.57
N GLY A 126 13.03 8.44 15.84
CA GLY A 126 12.39 8.33 17.15
C GLY A 126 11.38 9.43 17.48
N SER A 127 11.23 10.43 16.61
CA SER A 127 10.19 11.46 16.75
C SER A 127 8.80 10.90 16.46
N LYS A 128 7.77 11.53 17.05
CA LYS A 128 6.37 11.18 16.85
C LYS A 128 5.80 11.89 15.63
N LEU A 129 4.96 11.18 14.89
CA LEU A 129 4.26 11.68 13.72
C LEU A 129 2.78 11.29 13.79
N LYS A 130 1.94 12.07 13.10
CA LYS A 130 0.54 11.78 12.87
C LYS A 130 0.11 12.33 11.51
N VAL A 131 -0.74 11.57 10.82
CA VAL A 131 -1.44 12.05 9.63
C VAL A 131 -2.77 12.66 10.08
N LEU A 132 -3.02 13.90 9.67
CA LEU A 132 -4.31 14.55 9.83
C LEU A 132 -5.10 14.38 8.54
N VAL A 133 -6.32 13.86 8.67
CA VAL A 133 -7.25 13.69 7.54
C VAL A 133 -8.47 14.55 7.83
N LEU A 134 -8.83 15.42 6.89
CA LEU A 134 -10.06 16.18 6.92
C LEU A 134 -11.05 15.57 5.93
N ASP A 135 -12.30 15.41 6.34
CA ASP A 135 -13.41 14.95 5.51
C ASP A 135 -14.55 15.99 5.47
N LEU A 136 -15.37 15.92 4.43
CA LEU A 136 -16.49 16.87 4.22
C LEU A 136 -17.65 16.68 5.22
N LEU A 137 -17.63 15.63 6.04
CA LEU A 137 -18.73 15.27 6.94
C LEU A 137 -18.50 15.67 8.40
N CYS A 138 -17.33 16.21 8.78
CA CYS A 138 -17.08 16.63 10.15
C CYS A 138 -16.14 17.85 10.26
N PRO A 139 -16.65 19.05 10.63
CA PRO A 139 -15.76 20.20 10.80
C PRO A 139 -14.77 20.05 11.96
N ILE A 140 -15.06 19.27 13.00
CA ILE A 140 -14.19 19.09 14.17
C ILE A 140 -14.52 17.75 14.86
N LEU A 141 -13.87 16.64 14.50
CA LEU A 141 -13.65 15.53 15.43
C LEU A 141 -12.66 14.52 14.86
N VAL A 142 -11.59 14.28 15.62
CA VAL A 142 -10.55 13.28 15.35
C VAL A 142 -11.18 11.89 15.29
N THR A 143 -11.32 11.31 14.11
CA THR A 143 -11.67 9.91 13.92
C THR A 143 -10.41 9.09 13.72
N LEU A 144 -10.00 8.41 14.79
CA LEU A 144 -9.14 7.24 14.75
C LEU A 144 -9.99 6.09 14.20
N LEU A 145 -9.72 5.60 13.00
CA LEU A 145 -10.15 4.27 12.53
C LEU A 145 -9.34 3.88 11.29
N THR A 146 -8.22 3.22 11.55
CA THR A 146 -7.67 2.21 10.66
C THR A 146 -8.72 1.11 10.48
N GLN A 147 -9.28 0.98 9.29
CA GLN A 147 -9.79 -0.32 8.83
C GLN A 147 -8.97 -0.81 7.65
N LEU A 148 -8.27 -1.90 7.95
CA LEU A 148 -7.69 -2.93 7.10
C LEU A 148 -7.97 -2.81 5.59
N SER A 149 -6.91 -2.60 4.82
CA SER A 149 -6.63 -3.50 3.71
C SER A 149 -5.33 -4.26 4.03
N LEU A 150 -5.38 -5.58 3.86
CA LEU A 150 -4.34 -6.54 4.22
C LEU A 150 -2.96 -6.08 3.75
N PHE A 151 -2.01 -5.90 4.66
CA PHE A 151 -0.68 -6.52 4.60
C PHE A 151 -0.11 -6.52 6.02
N SER A 152 -0.12 -7.71 6.63
CA SER A 152 0.42 -7.97 7.96
C SER A 152 1.93 -7.80 7.92
N PHE A 153 2.47 -6.84 8.67
CA PHE A 153 3.86 -6.89 9.13
C PHE A 153 3.91 -7.80 10.36
N LYS A 154 4.68 -8.88 10.27
CA LYS A 154 5.30 -9.57 11.38
C LYS A 154 6.71 -9.95 10.95
#